data_AF-A0A529KNN5-F1
#
_entry.id   AF-A0A529KNN5-F1
#
_cell.length_a   1.000
_cell.length_b   1.000
_cell.length_c   1.000
_cell.angle_alpha   90.00
_cell.angle_beta   90.00
_cell.angle_gamma   90.00
#
_symmetry.space_group_name_H-M   'P 1'
#
loop_
_entity.id
_entity.type
_entity.pdbx_description
1 polymer ?
#
loop_
_entity_poly.entity_id
_entity_poly.type
_entity_poly.pdbx_seq_one_letter_code
_entity_poly.pdbx_strand_id
1 'polypeptide(L)' 'GGHARVGFENNFTLADGTTAKDNAALVTATKGALTACGVRTAQADDLRADWSIQR' A
#
# COMPACT_ATOMS: atom_id res chain seq x y z
N GLY A 1 3.52 10.08 10.21
CA GLY A 1 3.87 8.67 9.88
C GLY A 1 4.46 8.63 8.49
N GLY A 2 5.24 7.60 8.15
CA GLY A 2 5.80 7.44 6.80
C GLY A 2 4.79 6.83 5.80
N HIS A 3 5.23 6.66 4.55
CA HIS A 3 4.49 5.94 3.50
C HIS A 3 4.99 4.50 3.37
N ALA A 4 4.17 3.62 2.77
CA ALA A 4 4.52 2.23 2.51
C ALA A 4 4.70 1.98 1.00
N ARG A 5 5.72 1.19 0.65
CA ARG A 5 5.94 0.65 -0.70
C ARG A 5 5.85 -0.87 -0.63
N VAL A 6 5.04 -1.47 -1.50
CA VAL A 6 4.86 -2.91 -1.61
C VAL A 6 4.75 -3.30 -3.08
N GLY A 7 5.09 -4.55 -3.38
CA GLY A 7 5.02 -5.12 -4.72
C GLY A 7 6.03 -6.26 -4.90
N PHE A 8 5.95 -6.94 -6.04
CA PHE A 8 6.79 -8.07 -6.44
C PHE A 8 8.28 -7.74 -6.53
N GLU A 9 8.64 -6.47 -6.72
CA GLU A 9 10.03 -6.02 -6.56
C GLU A 9 10.57 -6.30 -5.16
N ASN A 10 9.70 -6.24 -4.14
CA ASN A 10 10.09 -6.34 -2.75
C ASN A 10 9.70 -7.68 -2.11
N ASN A 11 8.58 -8.29 -2.53
CA ASN A 11 8.01 -9.45 -1.84
C ASN A 11 6.99 -10.21 -2.71
N PHE A 12 6.94 -11.54 -2.59
CA PHE A 12 5.99 -12.39 -3.30
C PHE A 12 4.93 -13.05 -2.40
N THR A 13 4.98 -12.90 -1.08
CA THR A 13 4.13 -13.66 -0.15
C THR A 13 3.14 -12.79 0.63
N LEU A 14 1.96 -13.32 0.96
CA LEU A 14 1.02 -12.71 1.89
C LEU A 14 1.40 -13.05 3.34
N ALA A 15 0.75 -12.39 4.31
CA ALA A 15 1.05 -12.56 5.73
C ALA A 15 0.80 -13.98 6.26
N ASP A 16 -0.06 -14.76 5.59
CA ASP A 16 -0.31 -16.18 5.89
C ASP A 16 0.71 -17.13 5.21
N GLY A 17 1.69 -16.58 4.49
CA GLY A 17 2.73 -17.32 3.78
C GLY A 17 2.34 -17.76 2.36
N THR A 18 1.10 -17.53 1.91
CA THR A 18 0.69 -17.88 0.54
C THR A 18 1.33 -16.94 -0.49
N THR A 19 1.56 -17.41 -1.71
CA THR A 19 2.09 -16.55 -2.79
C THR A 19 1.00 -15.57 -3.25
N ALA A 20 1.32 -14.27 -3.26
CA ALA A 20 0.45 -13.24 -3.78
C ALA A 20 0.28 -13.42 -5.30
N LYS A 21 -0.99 -13.46 -5.74
CA LYS A 21 -1.34 -13.69 -7.15
C LYS A 21 -0.90 -12.56 -8.09
N ASP A 22 -0.84 -11.33 -7.59
CA ASP A 22 -0.48 -10.12 -8.31
C ASP A 22 -0.05 -9.01 -7.31
N ASN A 23 0.47 -7.89 -7.83
CA ASN A 23 0.81 -6.72 -7.01
C ASN A 23 -0.42 -6.15 -6.27
N ALA A 24 -1.62 -6.25 -6.85
CA ALA A 24 -2.83 -5.71 -6.25
C ALA A 24 -3.23 -6.48 -4.97
N ALA A 25 -2.93 -7.77 -4.88
CA ALA A 25 -3.12 -8.58 -3.68
C ALA A 25 -2.26 -8.05 -2.53
N LEU A 26 -0.99 -7.70 -2.79
CA LEU A 26 -0.09 -7.11 -1.80
C LEU A 26 -0.57 -5.71 -1.34
N VAL A 27 -1.00 -4.87 -2.28
CA VAL A 27 -1.57 -3.54 -1.97
C VAL A 27 -2.84 -3.67 -1.13
N THR A 28 -3.73 -4.62 -1.47
CA THR A 28 -4.99 -4.86 -0.76
C THR A 28 -4.75 -5.36 0.66
N ALA A 29 -3.85 -6.33 0.84
CA ALA A 29 -3.47 -6.85 2.15
C ALA A 29 -2.87 -5.75 3.03
N THR A 30 -1.97 -4.93 2.47
CA THR A 30 -1.34 -3.79 3.16
C THR A 30 -2.39 -2.76 3.58
N LYS A 31 -3.32 -2.40 2.69
CA LYS A 31 -4.44 -1.51 3.01
C LYS A 31 -5.30 -2.07 4.15
N GLY A 32 -5.61 -3.37 4.12
CA GLY A 32 -6.39 -4.04 5.16
C GLY A 32 -5.72 -3.95 6.53
N ALA A 33 -4.42 -4.28 6.60
CA ALA A 33 -3.65 -4.21 7.84
C ALA A 33 -3.56 -2.78 8.40
N LEU A 34 -3.28 -1.78 7.54
CA LEU A 34 -3.24 -0.38 7.96
C LEU A 34 -4.60 0.14 8.45
N THR A 35 -5.68 -0.25 7.77
CA THR A 35 -7.04 0.12 8.16
C THR A 35 -7.40 -0.49 9.52
N ALA A 36 -7.01 -1.74 9.79
CA ALA A 36 -7.20 -2.38 11.10
C ALA A 36 -6.44 -1.65 12.22
N CYS A 37 -5.32 -0.99 11.90
CA CYS A 37 -4.57 -0.12 12.81
C CYS A 37 -5.12 1.32 12.90
N GLY A 38 -6.26 1.63 12.28
CA GLY A 38 -6.87 2.97 12.28
C GLY A 38 -6.20 3.98 11.34
N VAL A 39 -5.32 3.53 10.43
CA VAL A 39 -4.65 4.40 9.45
C VAL A 39 -5.50 4.52 8.20
N ARG A 40 -5.73 5.75 7.73
CA ARG A 40 -6.44 6.03 6.47
C ARG A 40 -5.47 5.98 5.29
N THR A 41 -5.92 5.43 4.16
CA THR A 41 -5.19 5.50 2.89
C THR A 41 -5.44 6.82 2.18
N ALA A 42 -4.37 7.45 1.69
CA ALA A 42 -4.45 8.62 0.82
C ALA A 42 -4.99 8.25 -0.58
N GLN A 43 -5.76 9.15 -1.19
CA GLN A 43 -6.06 9.12 -2.61
C GLN A 43 -4.92 9.74 -3.42
N ALA A 44 -4.94 9.55 -4.75
CA ALA A 44 -3.90 10.08 -5.61
C ALA A 44 -3.78 11.63 -5.54
N ASP A 45 -4.91 12.34 -5.42
CA ASP A 45 -4.91 13.80 -5.31
C ASP A 45 -4.34 14.29 -3.97
N ASP A 46 -4.60 13.56 -2.87
CA ASP A 46 -4.00 13.87 -1.56
C ASP A 46 -2.46 13.82 -1.65
N LEU A 47 -1.92 12.80 -2.33
CA LEU A 47 -0.46 12.64 -2.49
C LEU A 47 0.14 13.71 -3.41
N ARG A 48 -0.56 14.10 -4.49
CA ARG A 48 -0.10 15.18 -5.37
C ARG A 48 0.01 16.51 -4.62
N ALA A 49 -1.00 16.82 -3.80
CA ALA A 49 -1.01 18.01 -2.97
C ALA A 49 0.12 17.98 -1.92
N ASP A 50 0.29 16.85 -1.21
CA ASP A 50 1.30 16.69 -0.16
C ASP A 50 2.73 16.76 -0.71
N TRP A 51 3.00 16.11 -1.84
CA TRP A 51 4.35 16.03 -2.40
C TRP A 51 4.73 17.21 -3.29
N SER A 52 3.90 18.25 -3.35
CA SER A 52 4.09 19.40 -4.25
C SER A 52 4.34 19.00 -5.71
N ILE A 53 3.79 17.86 -6.11
CA ILE A 53 3.81 17.41 -7.51
C ILE A 53 2.62 18.10 -8.18
N GLN A 54 2.81 19.39 -8.49
CA GLN A 54 1.86 20.12 -9.32
C GLN A 54 1.77 19.47 -10.70
N ARG A 55 0.55 19.43 -11.24
CA ARG A 55 0.31 19.08 -12.63
C ARG A 55 0.35 20.33 -13.50
#